data_AF-A0A6S7IBY5-F1
#
_entry.id   AF-A0A6S7IBY5-F1
#
_cell.length_a   1.000
_cell.length_b   1.000
_cell.length_c   1.000
_cell.angle_alpha   90.00
_cell.angle_beta   90.00
_cell.angle_gamma   90.00
#
_symmetry.space_group_name_H-M   'P 1'
#
loop_
_entity.id
_entity.type
_entity.pdbx_description
1 polymer ?
#
loop_
_entity_poly.entity_id
_entity_poly.type
_entity_poly.pdbx_seq_one_letter_code
_entity_poly.pdbx_strand_id
1 'polypeptide(L)'
;WLWNVNPLEADSISKHNSSTALNTKRTCTKDRNCGATNYCHRHYGTCHKCKKIGAKCRRDHVCCKGFECVFGSCRRIVKKGNFLSRCRKDRDCKKGLCCAKSHGEFVCKPMLRENQLCSVLEGGVAYTVNHGCPCDEGLVCRRWKIRSKRVKGIIPPKHKTKIKRCQKIPS
;
A
#
# COMPACT_ATOMS: atom_id res chain seq x y z
N TRP A 1 -20.23 -8.95 -56.09
CA TRP A 1 -20.67 -9.80 -54.97
C TRP A 1 -21.30 -8.85 -53.92
N LEU A 2 -22.45 -8.22 -54.18
CA LEU A 2 -23.82 -8.74 -53.91
C LEU A 2 -23.82 -9.56 -52.60
N TRP A 3 -24.53 -9.26 -51.52
CA TRP A 3 -25.95 -8.99 -51.25
C TRP A 3 -26.02 -8.39 -49.81
N ASN A 4 -27.06 -7.78 -49.23
CA ASN A 4 -28.34 -7.15 -49.57
C ASN A 4 -28.83 -6.53 -48.24
N VAL A 5 -29.69 -5.52 -48.32
CA VAL A 5 -30.39 -4.91 -47.17
C VAL A 5 -31.86 -5.38 -47.15
N ASN A 6 -32.45 -5.38 -45.94
CA ASN A 6 -33.89 -5.24 -45.57
C ASN A 6 -34.82 -6.50 -45.51
N PRO A 7 -36.00 -6.45 -44.82
CA PRO A 7 -36.26 -6.27 -43.37
C PRO A 7 -37.46 -7.14 -42.82
N LEU A 8 -37.86 -6.91 -41.54
CA LEU A 8 -39.12 -7.36 -40.85
C LEU A 8 -39.10 -8.86 -40.41
N GLU A 9 -39.63 -9.29 -39.26
CA GLU A 9 -40.87 -8.94 -38.58
C GLU A 9 -40.77 -8.98 -37.03
N ALA A 10 -41.69 -8.25 -36.41
CA ALA A 10 -41.98 -8.33 -34.98
C ALA A 10 -42.73 -9.62 -34.67
N ASP A 11 -42.44 -10.25 -33.53
CA ASP A 11 -43.42 -11.12 -32.91
C ASP A 11 -43.38 -11.09 -31.38
N SER A 12 -44.57 -11.29 -30.83
CA SER A 12 -45.01 -10.83 -29.52
C SER A 12 -44.75 -11.84 -28.39
N ILE A 13 -44.56 -11.29 -27.18
CA ILE A 13 -44.88 -11.81 -25.84
C ILE A 13 -44.99 -13.35 -25.66
N SER A 14 -44.12 -13.92 -24.81
CA SER A 14 -44.56 -14.96 -23.88
C SER A 14 -43.77 -14.91 -22.56
N LYS A 15 -44.49 -14.60 -21.48
CA LYS A 15 -44.09 -14.89 -20.10
C LYS A 15 -44.10 -16.40 -19.95
N HIS A 16 -43.01 -17.04 -19.53
CA HIS A 16 -43.08 -18.17 -18.59
C HIS A 16 -41.73 -18.41 -17.90
N ASN A 17 -41.86 -18.67 -16.61
CA ASN A 17 -40.85 -18.89 -15.60
C ASN A 17 -39.94 -20.09 -15.93
N SER A 18 -38.62 -19.88 -15.94
CA SER A 18 -37.66 -21.00 -15.93
C SER A 18 -36.45 -20.64 -15.09
N SER A 19 -36.48 -21.17 -13.87
CA SER A 19 -35.33 -21.32 -12.98
C SER A 19 -34.31 -22.25 -13.62
N THR A 20 -33.52 -21.74 -14.55
CA THR A 20 -32.29 -22.39 -15.02
C THR A 20 -31.13 -21.50 -14.64
N ALA A 21 -30.20 -22.05 -13.85
CA ALA A 21 -28.98 -21.37 -13.40
C ALA A 21 -28.05 -21.14 -14.61
N LEU A 22 -28.43 -20.19 -15.46
CA LEU A 22 -27.60 -19.68 -16.53
C LEU A 22 -26.49 -18.84 -15.90
N ASN A 23 -25.26 -19.24 -16.18
CA ASN A 23 -24.02 -18.52 -15.93
C ASN A 23 -24.01 -17.18 -16.68
N THR A 24 -24.93 -16.28 -16.32
CA THR A 24 -24.88 -14.88 -16.73
C THR A 24 -23.71 -14.30 -15.96
N LYS A 25 -22.59 -14.07 -16.66
CA LYS A 25 -21.53 -13.18 -16.18
C LYS A 25 -22.21 -11.86 -15.81
N ARG A 26 -22.57 -11.68 -14.53
CA ARG A 26 -23.26 -10.49 -14.05
C ARG A 26 -22.36 -9.31 -14.36
N THR A 27 -22.84 -8.44 -15.25
CA THR A 27 -22.14 -7.23 -15.60
C THR A 27 -22.21 -6.26 -14.43
N CYS A 28 -21.17 -5.45 -14.24
CA CYS A 28 -21.06 -4.56 -13.11
C CYS A 28 -20.23 -3.32 -13.42
N THR A 29 -20.51 -2.24 -12.72
CA THR A 29 -19.66 -1.03 -12.68
C THR A 29 -19.16 -0.72 -11.27
N LYS A 30 -19.86 -1.22 -10.23
CA LYS A 30 -19.55 -1.02 -8.82
C LYS A 30 -19.63 -2.36 -8.07
N ASP A 31 -18.88 -2.48 -6.97
CA ASP A 31 -18.79 -3.72 -6.20
C ASP A 31 -20.15 -4.15 -5.62
N ARG A 32 -21.02 -3.18 -5.27
CA ARG A 32 -22.38 -3.42 -4.76
C ARG A 32 -23.27 -4.24 -5.71
N ASN A 33 -22.99 -4.27 -7.00
CA ASN A 33 -23.76 -5.05 -7.99
C ASN A 33 -23.49 -6.56 -7.88
N CYS A 34 -22.42 -6.96 -7.19
CA CYS A 34 -21.92 -8.33 -7.19
C CYS A 34 -22.30 -9.13 -5.93
N GLY A 35 -22.93 -8.50 -4.93
CA GLY A 35 -23.24 -9.11 -3.63
C GLY A 35 -22.08 -9.05 -2.64
N ALA A 36 -22.30 -9.51 -1.41
CA ALA A 36 -21.40 -9.28 -0.26
C ALA A 36 -20.05 -10.03 -0.33
N THR A 37 -19.97 -11.12 -1.11
CA THR A 37 -18.78 -12.00 -1.19
C THR A 37 -18.00 -11.82 -2.49
N ASN A 38 -18.42 -10.90 -3.34
CA ASN A 38 -17.85 -10.67 -4.66
C ASN A 38 -17.49 -9.19 -4.84
N TYR A 39 -16.67 -8.91 -5.84
CA TYR A 39 -16.30 -7.55 -6.22
C TYR A 39 -16.44 -7.35 -7.73
N CYS A 40 -16.51 -6.10 -8.16
CA CYS A 40 -16.58 -5.75 -9.56
C CYS A 40 -15.17 -5.55 -10.15
N HIS A 41 -14.83 -6.35 -11.15
CA HIS A 41 -13.60 -6.19 -11.91
C HIS A 41 -13.79 -5.07 -12.96
N ARG A 42 -13.55 -3.82 -12.53
CA ARG A 42 -13.85 -2.59 -13.30
C ARG A 42 -13.33 -2.56 -14.74
N HIS A 43 -12.22 -3.22 -15.04
CA HIS A 43 -11.71 -3.29 -16.42
C HIS A 43 -12.60 -4.19 -17.32
N TYR A 44 -13.10 -5.31 -16.80
CA TYR A 44 -13.88 -6.27 -17.57
C TYR A 44 -15.39 -6.14 -17.33
N GLY A 45 -15.80 -5.28 -16.40
CA GLY A 45 -17.20 -5.08 -16.04
C GLY A 45 -17.90 -6.35 -15.58
N THR A 46 -17.20 -7.29 -14.94
CA THR A 46 -17.77 -8.58 -14.49
C THR A 46 -17.58 -8.77 -12.99
N CYS A 47 -18.49 -9.52 -12.37
CA CYS A 47 -18.41 -9.88 -10.96
C CYS A 47 -17.46 -11.07 -10.72
N HIS A 48 -16.56 -10.93 -9.75
CA HIS A 48 -15.57 -11.96 -9.35
C HIS A 48 -15.66 -12.23 -7.86
N LYS A 49 -15.32 -13.44 -7.42
CA LYS A 49 -15.24 -13.77 -5.99
C LYS A 49 -14.16 -12.95 -5.29
N CYS A 50 -14.42 -12.55 -4.04
CA CYS A 50 -13.41 -11.92 -3.21
C CYS A 50 -12.17 -12.82 -3.06
N LYS A 51 -11.03 -12.20 -2.77
CA LYS A 51 -9.73 -12.86 -2.69
C LYS A 51 -9.33 -13.13 -1.25
N LYS A 52 -8.78 -14.33 -1.01
CA LYS A 52 -8.24 -14.76 0.28
C LYS A 52 -6.88 -14.10 0.54
N ILE A 53 -6.34 -14.31 1.75
CA ILE A 53 -5.01 -13.86 2.16
C ILE A 53 -3.91 -14.24 1.14
N GLY A 54 -2.92 -13.37 0.95
CA GLY A 54 -1.78 -13.53 0.03
C GLY A 54 -2.09 -13.20 -1.43
N ALA A 55 -3.35 -13.27 -1.86
CA ALA A 55 -3.72 -13.03 -3.25
C ALA A 55 -3.54 -11.56 -3.65
N LYS A 56 -3.15 -11.33 -4.91
CA LYS A 56 -2.92 -9.98 -5.45
C LYS A 56 -4.21 -9.16 -5.53
N CYS A 57 -4.12 -7.92 -5.09
CA CYS A 57 -5.24 -6.98 -5.01
C CYS A 57 -4.80 -5.56 -5.37
N ARG A 58 -5.78 -4.70 -5.68
CA ARG A 58 -5.58 -3.26 -5.91
C ARG A 58 -6.48 -2.37 -5.04
N ARG A 59 -7.47 -2.95 -4.37
CA ARG A 59 -8.49 -2.27 -3.55
C ARG A 59 -8.90 -3.20 -2.41
N ASP A 60 -9.28 -2.63 -1.27
CA ASP A 60 -9.69 -3.42 -0.10
C ASP A 60 -10.88 -4.33 -0.39
N HIS A 61 -11.88 -3.83 -1.14
CA HIS A 61 -13.07 -4.61 -1.51
C HIS A 61 -12.80 -5.81 -2.44
N VAL A 62 -11.59 -5.94 -3.00
CA VAL A 62 -11.18 -7.16 -3.70
C VAL A 62 -10.92 -8.29 -2.72
N CYS A 63 -10.48 -7.97 -1.50
CA CYS A 63 -10.19 -8.93 -0.45
C CYS A 63 -11.47 -9.33 0.30
N CYS A 64 -11.54 -10.57 0.75
CA CYS A 64 -12.69 -11.04 1.52
C CYS A 64 -12.79 -10.33 2.87
N LYS A 65 -13.99 -10.38 3.47
CA LYS A 65 -14.26 -9.82 4.81
C LYS A 65 -13.19 -10.25 5.81
N GLY A 66 -12.66 -9.29 6.58
CA GLY A 66 -11.57 -9.50 7.53
C GLY A 66 -10.16 -9.31 6.95
N PHE A 67 -10.06 -9.08 5.64
CA PHE A 67 -8.81 -8.75 4.95
C PHE A 67 -8.86 -7.35 4.33
N GLU A 68 -7.68 -6.76 4.15
CA GLU A 68 -7.45 -5.48 3.46
C GLU A 68 -6.38 -5.66 2.39
N CYS A 69 -6.34 -4.74 1.42
CA CYS A 69 -5.33 -4.71 0.38
C CYS A 69 -4.20 -3.76 0.75
N VAL A 70 -3.04 -4.32 1.11
CA VAL A 70 -1.86 -3.54 1.49
C VAL A 70 -0.63 -4.13 0.81
N PHE A 71 0.24 -3.29 0.26
CA PHE A 71 1.39 -3.71 -0.56
C PHE A 71 1.01 -4.63 -1.72
N GLY A 72 -0.18 -4.39 -2.30
CA GLY A 72 -0.71 -5.13 -3.45
C GLY A 72 -1.12 -6.59 -3.16
N SER A 73 -1.23 -6.99 -1.90
CA SER A 73 -1.65 -8.35 -1.51
C SER A 73 -2.69 -8.30 -0.38
N CYS A 74 -3.67 -9.20 -0.42
CA CYS A 74 -4.66 -9.30 0.64
C CYS A 74 -4.02 -9.81 1.93
N ARG A 75 -4.23 -9.12 3.05
CA ARG A 75 -3.72 -9.51 4.36
C ARG A 75 -4.78 -9.31 5.43
N ARG A 76 -4.59 -9.90 6.62
CA ARG A 76 -5.47 -9.62 7.77
C ARG A 76 -5.41 -8.15 8.13
N ILE A 77 -6.59 -7.58 8.42
CA ILE A 77 -6.69 -6.22 8.93
C ILE A 77 -5.90 -6.15 10.24
N VAL A 78 -4.93 -5.25 10.28
CA VAL A 78 -4.15 -4.99 11.48
C VAL A 78 -4.89 -3.95 12.33
N LYS A 79 -5.02 -4.22 13.64
CA LYS A 79 -5.64 -3.27 14.58
C LYS A 79 -4.97 -1.91 14.48
N LYS A 80 -5.77 -0.84 14.43
CA LYS A 80 -5.32 0.55 14.30
C LYS A 80 -4.21 0.88 15.29
N GLY A 81 -3.20 1.58 14.79
CA GLY A 81 -2.03 2.05 15.52
C GLY A 81 -0.96 1.00 15.81
N ASN A 82 -1.22 -0.29 15.58
CA ASN A 82 -0.19 -1.32 15.69
C ASN A 82 0.76 -1.28 14.48
N PHE A 83 1.92 -1.92 14.64
CA PHE A 83 2.88 -2.11 13.56
C PHE A 83 2.21 -2.65 12.29
N LEU A 84 2.52 -2.04 11.15
CA LEU A 84 1.95 -2.27 9.82
C LEU A 84 0.50 -1.85 9.62
N SER A 85 -0.24 -1.38 10.63
CA SER A 85 -1.59 -0.83 10.42
C SER A 85 -1.55 0.45 9.58
N ARG A 86 -2.59 0.70 8.78
CA ARG A 86 -2.70 1.90 7.94
C ARG A 86 -2.81 3.16 8.81
N CYS A 87 -2.11 4.22 8.43
CA CYS A 87 -2.08 5.49 9.14
C CYS A 87 -2.12 6.68 8.16
N ARG A 88 -2.39 7.87 8.67
CA ARG A 88 -2.28 9.14 7.94
C ARG A 88 -1.29 10.09 8.58
N LYS A 89 -1.16 10.05 9.91
CA LYS A 89 -0.25 10.88 10.71
C LYS A 89 0.39 10.03 11.81
N ASP A 90 1.53 10.47 12.36
CA ASP A 90 2.25 9.74 13.41
C ASP A 90 1.39 9.44 14.63
N ARG A 91 0.50 10.37 15.02
CA ARG A 91 -0.45 10.19 16.14
C ARG A 91 -1.46 9.05 15.95
N ASP A 92 -1.62 8.54 14.73
CA ASP A 92 -2.47 7.37 14.47
C ASP A 92 -1.78 6.08 14.93
N CYS A 93 -0.48 6.13 15.18
CA CYS A 93 0.37 5.03 15.59
C CYS A 93 0.61 5.01 17.10
N LYS A 94 0.82 3.81 17.67
CA LYS A 94 1.21 3.65 19.07
C LYS A 94 2.62 4.18 19.34
N LYS A 95 2.94 4.41 20.62
CA LYS A 95 4.28 4.83 21.08
C LYS A 95 5.38 3.94 20.48
N GLY A 96 6.49 4.56 20.08
CA GLY A 96 7.62 3.90 19.42
C GLY A 96 7.39 3.58 17.94
N LEU A 97 6.28 4.02 17.35
CA LEU A 97 5.97 3.89 15.93
C LEU A 97 5.72 5.26 15.29
N CYS A 98 6.01 5.39 14.00
CA CYS A 98 5.66 6.55 13.18
C CYS A 98 4.79 6.12 11.99
N CYS A 99 4.13 7.07 11.34
CA CYS A 99 3.44 6.86 10.09
C CYS A 99 4.34 7.15 8.90
N ALA A 100 4.79 6.09 8.21
CA ALA A 100 5.71 6.24 7.08
C ALA A 100 5.29 5.41 5.87
N LYS A 101 5.66 5.90 4.68
CA LYS A 101 5.37 5.25 3.41
C LYS A 101 6.25 4.00 3.22
N SER A 102 5.66 2.92 2.73
CA SER A 102 6.33 1.69 2.35
C SER A 102 5.60 1.10 1.14
N HIS A 103 6.32 0.83 0.05
CA HIS A 103 5.74 0.24 -1.18
C HIS A 103 4.41 0.88 -1.63
N GLY A 104 4.29 2.21 -1.55
CA GLY A 104 3.09 2.95 -1.97
C GLY A 104 2.02 3.17 -0.89
N GLU A 105 2.12 2.52 0.27
CA GLU A 105 1.13 2.58 1.35
C GLU A 105 1.71 3.24 2.61
N PHE A 106 0.89 4.01 3.34
CA PHE A 106 1.27 4.57 4.64
C PHE A 106 0.88 3.61 5.76
N VAL A 107 1.89 3.17 6.53
CA VAL A 107 1.69 2.24 7.64
C VAL A 107 2.51 2.65 8.86
N CYS A 108 2.06 2.22 10.04
CA CYS A 108 2.82 2.39 11.26
C CYS A 108 4.10 1.54 11.24
N LYS A 109 5.26 2.18 11.32
CA LYS A 109 6.58 1.54 11.31
C LYS A 109 7.35 1.90 12.59
N PRO A 110 8.33 1.09 13.02
CA PRO A 110 9.14 1.41 14.18
C PRO A 110 9.93 2.70 13.98
N MET A 111 9.97 3.53 15.02
CA MET A 111 10.92 4.64 15.10
C MET A 111 12.35 4.11 15.18
N LEU A 112 13.32 4.90 14.72
CA LEU A 112 14.71 4.49 14.66
C LEU A 112 15.33 4.49 16.07
N ARG A 113 15.89 3.34 16.45
CA ARG A 113 16.60 3.13 17.71
C ARG A 113 18.00 3.75 17.68
N GLU A 114 18.64 3.79 18.84
CA GLU A 114 20.02 4.26 18.99
C GLU A 114 20.96 3.55 18.00
N ASN A 115 21.88 4.30 17.41
CA ASN A 115 22.85 3.88 16.39
C ASN A 115 22.26 3.44 15.04
N GLN A 116 20.94 3.41 14.85
CA GLN A 116 20.36 3.16 13.52
C GLN A 116 20.59 4.36 12.59
N LEU A 117 20.74 4.07 11.29
CA LEU A 117 20.97 5.07 10.26
C LEU A 117 19.73 5.95 10.10
N CYS A 118 19.94 7.26 10.06
CA CYS A 118 18.90 8.25 9.82
C CYS A 118 19.28 9.13 8.63
N SER A 119 18.29 9.54 7.83
CA SER A 119 18.50 10.31 6.60
C SER A 119 17.65 11.58 6.64
N VAL A 120 18.14 12.60 7.36
CA VAL A 120 17.52 13.94 7.30
C VAL A 120 18.19 14.69 6.15
N LEU A 121 17.46 14.86 5.04
CA LEU A 121 17.85 15.73 3.92
C LEU A 121 17.90 17.19 4.40
N GLU A 122 18.92 17.93 3.98
CA GLU A 122 19.04 19.36 4.25
C GLU A 122 17.93 20.12 3.48
N GLY A 123 17.29 21.11 4.10
CA GLY A 123 16.21 21.91 3.49
C GLY A 123 14.77 21.56 3.90
N GLY A 124 14.53 20.71 4.91
CA GLY A 124 13.19 20.52 5.49
C GLY A 124 12.18 19.73 4.63
N VAL A 125 12.54 19.38 3.38
CA VAL A 125 11.76 18.48 2.48
C VAL A 125 11.78 17.01 2.97
N ALA A 126 12.41 16.77 4.12
CA ALA A 126 12.76 15.48 4.70
C ALA A 126 11.60 14.62 5.24
N TYR A 127 10.33 14.99 5.00
CA TYR A 127 9.19 14.17 5.46
C TYR A 127 8.21 13.76 4.35
N THR A 128 8.33 14.35 3.16
CA THR A 128 7.30 14.19 2.11
C THR A 128 7.69 13.21 0.99
N VAL A 129 8.98 12.95 0.80
CA VAL A 129 9.49 12.13 -0.31
C VAL A 129 10.37 10.99 0.23
N ASN A 130 9.76 9.83 0.51
CA ASN A 130 10.42 8.54 0.79
C ASN A 130 11.20 8.36 2.10
N HIS A 131 10.95 9.16 3.13
CA HIS A 131 11.70 9.08 4.38
C HIS A 131 11.13 8.02 5.34
N GLY A 132 12.02 7.23 5.93
CA GLY A 132 11.70 6.30 7.01
C GLY A 132 11.27 7.02 8.28
N CYS A 133 11.05 6.28 9.37
CA CYS A 133 10.69 6.91 10.64
C CYS A 133 11.80 7.80 11.20
N PRO A 134 11.45 8.83 12.00
CA PRO A 134 12.42 9.58 12.78
C PRO A 134 13.07 8.71 13.86
N CYS A 135 14.12 9.25 14.48
CA CYS A 135 14.67 8.71 15.71
C CYS A 135 13.60 8.68 16.81
N ASP A 136 13.66 7.64 17.66
CA ASP A 136 12.76 7.49 18.79
C ASP A 136 12.95 8.60 19.84
N GLU A 137 12.03 8.68 20.78
CA GLU A 137 12.02 9.67 21.85
C GLU A 137 13.39 9.74 22.59
N GLY A 138 13.92 10.95 22.79
CA GLY A 138 15.23 11.17 23.42
C GLY A 138 16.45 10.96 22.50
N LEU A 139 16.25 10.65 21.22
CA LEU A 139 17.31 10.49 20.24
C LEU A 139 17.28 11.59 19.18
N VAL A 140 18.46 11.98 18.71
CA VAL A 140 18.65 12.97 17.65
C VAL A 140 19.53 12.41 16.54
N CYS A 141 19.17 12.69 15.29
CA CYS A 141 19.92 12.26 14.11
C CYS A 141 21.21 13.08 13.96
N ARG A 142 22.37 12.50 14.31
CA ARG A 142 23.69 13.16 14.30
C ARG A 142 24.67 12.51 13.34
N ARG A 143 25.64 13.27 12.83
CA ARG A 143 26.71 12.73 11.96
C ARG A 143 27.55 11.71 12.74
N TRP A 144 27.72 10.53 12.16
CA TRP A 144 28.58 9.49 12.71
C TRP A 144 30.04 9.79 12.37
N LYS A 145 30.83 10.17 13.38
CA LYS A 145 32.28 10.39 13.26
C LYS A 145 32.99 9.03 13.35
N ILE A 146 33.26 8.39 12.22
CA ILE A 146 34.20 7.25 12.20
C ILE A 146 35.59 7.80 12.53
N ARG A 147 36.24 7.29 13.58
CA ARG A 147 37.69 7.46 13.80
C ARG A 147 38.43 6.72 12.69
N SER A 148 38.53 7.32 11.51
CA SER A 148 39.33 6.78 10.42
C SER A 148 40.80 6.93 10.80
N LYS A 149 41.52 5.82 11.06
CA LYS A 149 42.98 5.85 10.96
C LYS A 149 43.28 6.26 9.52
N ARG A 150 44.00 7.37 9.34
CA ARG A 150 44.36 7.89 8.02
C ARG A 150 45.47 6.97 7.48
N VAL A 151 45.13 6.04 6.59
CA VAL A 151 46.13 5.26 5.86
C VAL A 151 46.78 6.22 4.85
N LYS A 152 48.08 6.49 4.98
CA LYS A 152 48.84 7.32 4.02
C LYS A 152 48.74 6.67 2.63
N GLY A 153 48.40 7.45 1.61
CA GLY A 153 48.43 7.01 0.20
C GLY A 153 47.07 6.67 -0.44
N ILE A 154 45.98 6.59 0.31
CA ILE A 154 44.63 6.35 -0.26
C ILE A 154 43.88 7.67 -0.41
N ILE A 155 43.55 8.06 -1.65
CA ILE A 155 42.72 9.22 -1.95
C ILE A 155 41.30 8.94 -1.42
N PRO A 156 40.78 9.72 -0.46
CA PRO A 156 39.42 9.53 0.02
C PRO A 156 38.43 9.82 -1.13
N PRO A 157 37.36 9.02 -1.28
CA PRO A 157 36.36 9.29 -2.32
C PRO A 157 35.79 10.70 -2.18
N LYS A 158 35.71 11.43 -3.31
CA LYS A 158 35.27 12.85 -3.38
C LYS A 158 33.84 13.06 -2.86
N HIS A 159 33.00 12.02 -2.90
CA HIS A 159 31.65 12.02 -2.34
C HIS A 159 31.53 11.06 -1.14
N LYS A 160 31.99 11.48 0.03
CA LYS A 160 31.62 10.80 1.29
C LYS A 160 30.25 11.29 1.72
N THR A 161 29.21 10.51 1.44
CA THR A 161 27.90 10.68 2.10
C THR A 161 28.12 10.67 3.60
N LYS A 162 27.86 11.80 4.26
CA LYS A 162 28.04 11.95 5.71
C LYS A 162 26.99 11.09 6.39
N ILE A 163 27.37 9.87 6.77
CA ILE A 163 26.52 8.92 7.50
C ILE A 163 25.99 9.61 8.77
N LYS A 164 24.68 9.56 9.00
CA LYS A 164 24.04 10.02 10.24
C LYS A 164 23.38 8.85 10.95
N ARG A 165 23.36 8.88 12.29
CA ARG A 165 22.74 7.89 13.16
C ARG A 165 21.98 8.55 14.30
N CYS A 166 20.99 7.85 14.85
CA CYS A 166 20.28 8.28 16.05
C CYS A 166 21.20 8.15 17.28
N GLN A 167 21.39 9.24 18.02
CA GLN A 167 22.23 9.30 19.21
C GLN A 167 21.46 9.96 20.34
N LYS A 168 21.73 9.59 21.60
CA LYS A 168 21.12 10.24 22.75
C LYS A 168 21.42 11.75 22.77
N ILE A 169 20.44 12.51 23.21
CA ILE A 169 20.63 13.93 23.52
C ILE A 169 21.49 13.98 24.80
N PRO A 170 22.67 14.63 24.80
CA PRO A 170 23.49 14.76 25.99
C PRO A 170 22.73 15.55 27.05
N SER A 171 22.77 15.04 28.27
CA SER A 171 22.23 15.66 29.48
C SER A 171 22.94 16.96 29.81
#